data_AF-A0A2N5FCL7-F1
#
_entry.id   AF-A0A2N5FCL7-F1
#
_cell.length_a   1.000
_cell.length_b   1.000
_cell.length_c   1.000
_cell.angle_alpha   90.00
_cell.angle_beta   90.00
_cell.angle_gamma   90.00
#
_symmetry.space_group_name_H-M   'P 1'
#
loop_
_entity.id
_entity.type
_entity.pdbx_description
1 polymer ?
#
loop_
_entity_poly.entity_id
_entity_poly.type
_entity_poly.pdbx_seq_one_letter_code
_entity_poly.pdbx_strand_id
1 'polypeptide(L)' 'MGTIIRQAIEKRKSHLISKLLSNGIYKKNDLHLFELTLTELEEEFKRTLKMQ' A
#
# COMPACT_ATOMS: atom_id res chain seq x y z
N MET A 1 -12.41 -11.67 18.77
CA MET A 1 -12.78 -10.58 17.84
C MET A 1 -11.59 -9.74 17.34
N GLY A 2 -10.35 -9.93 17.79
CA GLY A 2 -9.20 -9.11 17.32
C GLY A 2 -8.57 -9.54 15.98
N THR A 3 -8.89 -10.73 15.47
CA THR A 3 -8.32 -11.30 14.24
C THR A 3 -8.88 -10.69 12.96
N ILE A 4 -10.16 -10.30 12.96
CA ILE A 4 -10.84 -9.75 11.77
C ILE A 4 -10.21 -8.42 11.35
N ILE A 5 -9.88 -7.56 12.32
CA ILE A 5 -9.27 -6.25 12.09
C ILE A 5 -7.87 -6.43 11.49
N ARG A 6 -7.08 -7.37 12.03
CA ARG A 6 -5.75 -7.66 11.51
C ARG A 6 -5.80 -8.20 10.08
N GLN A 7 -6.70 -9.12 9.79
CA GLN A 7 -6.91 -9.65 8.43
C GLN A 7 -7.36 -8.55 7.45
N ALA A 8 -8.25 -7.65 7.87
CA ALA A 8 -8.68 -6.53 7.05
C ALA A 8 -7.51 -5.57 6.72
N ILE A 9 -6.66 -5.29 7.71
CA ILE A 9 -5.45 -4.48 7.55
C ILE A 9 -4.48 -5.14 6.57
N GLU A 10 -4.17 -6.42 6.76
CA GLU A 10 -3.26 -7.16 5.88
C GLU A 10 -3.77 -7.22 4.44
N LYS A 11 -5.08 -7.49 4.27
CA LYS A 11 -5.73 -7.50 2.95
C LYS A 11 -5.66 -6.13 2.28
N ARG A 12 -5.87 -5.05 3.02
CA ARG A 12 -5.76 -3.68 2.51
C ARG A 12 -4.31 -3.34 2.14
N LYS A 13 -3.34 -3.75 2.94
CA LYS A 13 -1.91 -3.58 2.67
C LYS A 13 -1.51 -4.27 1.37
N SER A 14 -1.87 -5.55 1.22
CA SER A 14 -1.61 -6.32 0.01
C SER A 14 -2.29 -5.72 -1.22
N HIS A 15 -3.53 -5.23 -1.08
CA HIS A 15 -4.27 -4.58 -2.17
C HIS A 15 -3.58 -3.28 -2.64
N LEU A 16 -3.12 -2.44 -1.71
CA LEU A 16 -2.40 -1.20 -2.05
C LEU A 16 -1.07 -1.50 -2.75
N ILE A 17 -0.30 -2.47 -2.23
CA ILE A 17 0.95 -2.89 -2.85
C ILE A 17 0.69 -3.37 -4.28
N SER A 18 -0.31 -4.23 -4.49
CA SER A 18 -0.64 -4.73 -5.82
C SER A 18 -1.06 -3.61 -6.79
N LYS A 19 -1.82 -2.62 -6.33
CA LYS A 19 -2.17 -1.45 -7.15
C LYS A 19 -0.97 -0.56 -7.48
N LEU A 20 -0.13 -0.26 -6.49
CA LEU A 20 1.09 0.51 -6.70
C LEU A 20 2.02 -0.18 -7.70
N LEU A 21 2.20 -1.50 -7.57
CA LEU A 21 2.94 -2.33 -8.52
C LEU A 21 2.33 -2.24 -9.93
N SER A 22 1.01 -2.31 -10.05
CA SER A 22 0.31 -2.18 -11.33
C SER A 22 0.48 -0.80 -11.96
N ASN A 23 0.70 0.24 -11.15
CA ASN A 23 1.01 1.60 -11.61
C ASN A 23 2.52 1.79 -11.89
N GLY A 24 3.33 0.73 -11.80
CA GLY A 24 4.78 0.78 -12.04
C GLY A 24 5.60 1.27 -10.84
N ILE A 25 4.99 1.40 -9.67
CA ILE A 25 5.66 1.82 -8.44
C ILE A 25 6.05 0.56 -7.65
N TYR A 26 7.35 0.28 -7.56
CA TYR A 26 7.89 -0.91 -6.87
C TYR A 26 8.56 -0.59 -5.54
N LYS A 27 9.03 0.65 -5.39
CA LYS A 27 9.71 1.16 -4.20
C LYS A 27 9.49 2.65 -4.07
N LYS A 28 9.52 3.16 -2.84
CA LYS A 28 9.43 4.57 -2.49
C LYS A 28 10.70 4.96 -1.75
N ASN A 29 11.40 6.00 -2.21
CA ASN A 29 12.63 6.48 -1.57
C ASN A 29 13.61 5.35 -1.21
N ASP A 30 13.82 4.44 -2.15
CA ASP A 30 14.67 3.25 -1.99
C ASP A 30 14.17 2.14 -1.04
N LEU A 31 13.06 2.36 -0.34
CA LEU A 31 12.39 1.34 0.48
C LEU A 31 11.36 0.56 -0.34
N HIS A 32 11.31 -0.75 -0.17
CA HIS A 32 10.30 -1.58 -0.83
C HIS A 32 8.90 -1.27 -0.28
N LEU A 33 7.87 -1.40 -1.13
CA LEU A 33 6.48 -1.21 -0.70
C LEU A 33 6.06 -2.08 0.50
N PHE A 34 6.71 -3.23 0.68
CA PHE A 34 6.47 -4.12 1.82
C PHE A 34 7.02 -3.57 3.15
N GLU A 35 8.08 -2.76 3.08
CA GLU A 35 8.70 -2.11 4.24
C GLU A 35 7.89 -0.90 4.71
N LEU A 36 7.08 -0.32 3.82
CA LEU A 36 6.19 0.79 4.14
C LEU A 36 5.07 0.37 5.09
N THR A 37 4.65 1.31 5.93
CA THR A 37 3.45 1.17 6.75
C THR A 37 2.18 1.24 5.90
N LEU A 38 1.04 0.79 6.44
CA LEU A 38 -0.25 0.87 5.73
C LEU A 38 -0.56 2.32 5.34
N THR A 39 -0.33 3.26 6.26
CA THR A 39 -0.55 4.69 6.06
C THR A 39 0.29 5.22 4.90
N GLU A 40 1.57 4.87 4.85
CA GLU A 40 2.46 5.31 3.76
C GLU A 40 2.04 4.74 2.39
N LEU A 41 1.60 3.48 2.35
CA LEU A 41 1.04 2.87 1.15
C LEU A 41 -0.25 3.57 0.70
N GLU A 42 -1.12 3.95 1.64
CA GLU A 42 -2.35 4.71 1.35
C GLU A 42 -2.03 6.12 0.84
N GLU A 43 -1.07 6.81 1.45
CA GLU A 43 -0.63 8.12 0.98
C GLU A 43 -0.01 8.05 -0.41
N GLU A 44 0.84 7.07 -0.68
CA GLU A 44 1.45 6.88 -1.99
C GLU A 44 0.37 6.58 -3.02
N PHE A 45 -0.52 5.64 -2.73
CA PHE A 45 -1.62 5.29 -3.61
C PHE A 45 -2.52 6.49 -3.91
N LYS A 46 -2.82 7.31 -2.89
CA LYS A 46 -3.60 8.54 -3.05
C LYS A 46 -2.86 9.59 -3.89
N ARG A 47 -1.54 9.69 -3.78
CA ARG A 47 -0.71 10.55 -4.65
C ARG A 47 -0.76 10.05 -6.09
N THR A 48 -0.62 8.74 -6.31
CA THR A 48 -0.68 8.15 -7.65
C THR A 48 -2.05 8.38 -8.31
N LEU A 49 -3.14 8.20 -7.57
CA LEU A 49 -4.50 8.49 -8.07
C LEU A 49 -4.73 9.97 -8.37
N LYS A 50 -4.10 10.88 -7.62
CA LYS A 50 -4.22 12.34 -7.86
C LYS A 50 -3.49 12.80 -9.13
N MET A 51 -2.57 12.00 -9.67
CA MET A 51 -1.80 12.33 -10.87
C MET A 51 -2.34 11.63 -12.14
N GLN A 52 -3.46 10.92 -12.04
CA GLN A 52 -4.13 10.25 -13.17
C GLN A 52 -5.23 11.13 -13.77
#